data_AF-A0A958SEZ9-F1
#
_entry.id   AF-A0A958SEZ9-F1
#
_cell.length_a   1.000
_cell.length_b   1.000
_cell.length_c   1.000
_cell.angle_alpha   90.00
_cell.angle_beta   90.00
_cell.angle_gamma   90.00
#
_symmetry.space_group_name_H-M   'P 1'
#
loop_
_entity.id
_entity.type
_entity.pdbx_description
1 polymer ?
#
loop_
_entity_poly.entity_id
_entity_poly.type
_entity_poly.pdbx_seq_one_letter_code
_entity_poly.pdbx_strand_id
1 'polypeptide(L)'
;MMETLSRNTNERAQPVTFLKQLEDSYSGSWVIRCINSYFDIKKTVHSIKDMSESLRFSVKDSVHAIETLEKLGILRKTELGYRKVLKYIFYPHQGHNSRKSLEDHMIISLQILNRMKKNSKEKNFYRSSFVATNENLVQELTQNIDDLLRNFLMASEKAEKNSILALSISGVEAYLENPPSEVKNEAI
;
A
#
# COMPACT_ATOMS: atom_id res chain seq x y z
N MET A 1 -35.15 -7.52 43.28
CA MET A 1 -34.01 -8.39 42.97
C MET A 1 -33.60 -8.06 41.54
N MET A 2 -32.69 -7.10 41.38
CA MET A 2 -32.22 -6.58 40.09
C MET A 2 -30.82 -7.11 39.87
N GLU A 3 -30.66 -7.99 38.88
CA GLU A 3 -29.35 -8.44 38.42
C GLU A 3 -28.67 -7.30 37.65
N THR A 4 -27.63 -6.74 38.25
CA THR A 4 -26.65 -5.90 37.56
C THR A 4 -25.87 -6.75 36.56
N LEU A 5 -26.19 -6.59 35.28
CA LEU A 5 -25.38 -7.04 34.16
C LEU A 5 -24.01 -6.33 34.21
N SER A 6 -23.00 -7.07 34.66
CA SER A 6 -21.60 -6.71 34.51
C SER A 6 -21.29 -6.53 33.01
N ARG A 7 -21.07 -5.28 32.60
CA ARG A 7 -20.55 -4.97 31.27
C ARG A 7 -19.11 -5.46 31.22
N ASN A 8 -18.93 -6.58 30.54
CA ASN A 8 -17.63 -7.08 30.11
C ASN A 8 -17.09 -6.07 29.07
N THR A 9 -16.34 -5.07 29.54
CA THR A 9 -15.57 -4.16 28.70
C THR A 9 -14.43 -4.95 28.09
N ASN A 10 -14.70 -5.63 26.97
CA ASN A 10 -13.68 -6.27 26.18
C ASN A 10 -12.65 -5.24 25.74
N GLU A 11 -11.47 -5.39 26.33
CA GLU A 11 -10.17 -4.88 25.95
C GLU A 11 -10.08 -4.57 24.45
N ARG A 12 -10.10 -3.27 24.13
CA ARG A 12 -9.60 -2.80 22.84
C ARG A 12 -8.11 -3.07 22.82
N ALA A 13 -7.70 -4.16 22.16
CA ALA A 13 -6.31 -4.41 21.85
C ALA A 13 -5.69 -3.15 21.22
N GLN A 14 -4.55 -2.77 21.77
CA GLN A 14 -3.91 -1.46 21.65
C GLN A 14 -3.62 -1.08 20.18
N PRO A 15 -3.90 0.16 19.72
CA PRO A 15 -3.66 0.60 18.34
C PRO A 15 -2.17 0.50 17.91
N VAL A 16 -1.24 0.57 18.86
CA VAL A 16 0.22 0.48 18.61
C VAL A 16 0.65 -0.93 18.18
N THR A 17 0.02 -1.99 18.71
CA THR A 17 0.37 -3.38 18.34
C THR A 17 -0.13 -3.78 16.96
N PHE A 18 -1.29 -3.25 16.54
CA PHE A 18 -1.85 -3.52 15.22
C PHE A 18 -0.98 -2.91 14.11
N LEU A 19 -0.59 -1.64 14.26
CA LEU A 19 0.23 -0.94 13.26
C LEU A 19 1.60 -1.60 13.06
N LYS A 20 2.24 -2.02 14.14
CA LYS A 20 3.52 -2.73 14.07
C LYS A 20 3.38 -4.10 13.40
N GLN A 21 2.34 -4.86 13.74
CA GLN A 21 2.07 -6.16 13.08
C GLN A 21 1.75 -6.00 11.59
N LEU A 22 1.00 -4.96 11.25
CA LEU A 22 0.73 -4.58 9.88
C LEU A 22 2.05 -4.28 9.16
N GLU A 23 2.93 -3.44 9.71
CA GLU A 23 4.22 -3.11 9.11
C GLU A 23 5.11 -4.34 8.90
N ASP A 24 5.29 -5.14 9.96
CA ASP A 24 6.17 -6.31 9.94
C ASP A 24 5.68 -7.39 8.98
N SER A 25 4.37 -7.58 8.87
CA SER A 25 3.78 -8.73 8.18
C SER A 25 3.20 -8.39 6.81
N TYR A 26 2.62 -7.20 6.64
CA TYR A 26 1.92 -6.79 5.42
C TYR A 26 2.80 -5.93 4.49
N SER A 27 3.51 -4.92 5.02
CA SER A 27 4.33 -4.04 4.17
C SER A 27 5.56 -4.72 3.58
N GLY A 28 6.19 -5.63 4.30
CA GLY A 28 7.36 -6.37 3.81
C GLY A 28 7.03 -7.52 2.85
N SER A 29 5.75 -7.86 2.64
CA SER A 29 5.37 -9.04 1.88
C SER A 29 4.48 -8.71 0.68
N TRP A 30 5.09 -8.72 -0.50
CA TRP A 30 4.37 -8.52 -1.76
C TRP A 30 3.33 -9.61 -2.03
N VAL A 31 3.58 -10.87 -1.63
CA VAL A 31 2.62 -11.98 -1.77
C VAL A 31 1.34 -11.67 -1.00
N ILE A 32 1.48 -11.20 0.24
CA ILE A 32 0.35 -10.81 1.09
C ILE A 32 -0.45 -9.67 0.45
N ARG A 33 0.23 -8.64 -0.08
CA ARG A 33 -0.43 -7.52 -0.78
C ARG A 33 -1.13 -7.95 -2.07
N CYS A 34 -0.52 -8.82 -2.86
CA CYS A 34 -1.12 -9.36 -4.08
C CYS A 34 -2.38 -10.17 -3.77
N ILE A 35 -2.34 -11.01 -2.74
CA ILE A 35 -3.51 -11.77 -2.30
C ILE A 35 -4.60 -10.83 -1.77
N ASN A 36 -4.26 -9.85 -0.95
CA ASN A 36 -5.24 -8.85 -0.50
C ASN A 36 -5.91 -8.11 -1.66
N SER A 37 -5.13 -7.75 -2.69
CA SER A 37 -5.63 -7.10 -3.91
C SER A 37 -6.48 -8.05 -4.77
N TYR A 38 -6.18 -9.36 -4.75
CA TYR A 38 -7.01 -10.35 -5.42
C TYR A 38 -8.43 -10.39 -4.85
N PHE A 39 -8.61 -10.18 -3.55
CA PHE A 39 -9.94 -10.04 -2.93
C PHE A 39 -10.66 -8.73 -3.31
N ASP A 40 -9.94 -7.68 -3.73
CA ASP A 40 -10.57 -6.47 -4.26
C ASP A 40 -11.17 -6.68 -5.65
N ILE A 41 -10.60 -7.61 -6.42
CA ILE A 41 -11.08 -8.00 -7.76
C ILE A 41 -12.13 -9.10 -7.64
N LYS A 42 -11.86 -10.12 -6.83
CA LYS A 42 -12.73 -11.26 -6.56
C LYS A 42 -13.31 -11.12 -5.17
N LYS A 43 -14.52 -10.56 -5.09
CA LYS A 43 -15.24 -10.27 -3.83
C LYS A 43 -15.28 -11.46 -2.85
N THR A 44 -15.27 -12.68 -3.37
CA THR A 44 -15.18 -13.93 -2.59
C THR A 44 -14.22 -14.90 -3.27
N VAL A 45 -13.37 -15.56 -2.48
CA VAL A 45 -12.46 -16.63 -2.95
C VAL A 45 -12.83 -17.92 -2.23
N HIS A 46 -13.23 -18.92 -3.02
CA HIS A 46 -13.71 -20.22 -2.52
C HIS A 46 -12.58 -21.25 -2.40
N SER A 47 -11.51 -21.11 -3.18
CA SER A 47 -10.39 -22.05 -3.25
C SER A 47 -9.06 -21.32 -3.20
N ILE A 48 -8.25 -21.64 -2.18
CA ILE A 48 -6.87 -21.13 -2.07
C ILE A 48 -6.03 -21.65 -3.24
N LYS A 49 -6.29 -22.87 -3.71
CA LYS A 49 -5.59 -23.48 -4.84
C LYS A 49 -5.80 -22.66 -6.12
N ASP A 50 -7.04 -22.33 -6.43
CA ASP A 50 -7.39 -21.58 -7.66
C ASP A 50 -6.78 -20.16 -7.63
N MET A 51 -6.77 -19.53 -6.46
CA MET A 51 -6.09 -18.25 -6.25
C MET A 51 -4.57 -18.38 -6.44
N SER A 52 -3.96 -19.44 -5.88
CA SER A 52 -2.52 -19.71 -6.00
C SER A 52 -2.13 -19.89 -7.47
N GLU A 53 -2.93 -20.65 -8.23
CA GLU A 53 -2.72 -20.86 -9.66
C GLU A 53 -2.90 -19.56 -10.46
N SER A 54 -3.95 -18.79 -10.17
CA SER A 54 -4.22 -17.50 -10.82
C SER A 54 -3.07 -16.49 -10.62
N LEU A 55 -2.53 -16.43 -9.40
CA LEU A 55 -1.45 -15.51 -9.04
C LEU A 55 -0.05 -16.07 -9.32
N ARG A 56 0.04 -17.37 -9.67
CA ARG A 56 1.29 -18.12 -9.86
C ARG A 56 2.17 -18.14 -8.61
N PHE A 57 1.55 -18.30 -7.45
CA PHE A 57 2.24 -18.50 -6.17
C PHE A 57 2.16 -19.96 -5.75
N SER A 58 3.05 -20.37 -4.85
CA SER A 58 2.89 -21.67 -4.21
C SER A 58 1.63 -21.65 -3.33
N VAL A 59 1.00 -22.82 -3.17
CA VAL A 59 -0.15 -22.96 -2.25
C VAL A 59 0.27 -22.62 -0.83
N LYS A 60 1.50 -22.99 -0.43
CA LYS A 60 2.06 -22.69 0.88
C LYS A 60 2.14 -21.19 1.15
N ASP A 61 2.66 -20.41 0.20
CA ASP A 61 2.77 -18.95 0.35
C ASP A 61 1.38 -18.31 0.39
N SER A 62 0.44 -18.86 -0.37
CA SER A 62 -0.94 -18.37 -0.40
C SER A 62 -1.71 -18.64 0.89
N VAL A 63 -1.51 -19.81 1.50
CA VAL A 63 -2.04 -20.14 2.83
C VAL A 63 -1.45 -19.20 3.88
N HIS A 64 -0.12 -19.05 3.91
CA HIS A 64 0.56 -18.17 4.85
C HIS A 64 0.05 -16.72 4.76
N ALA A 65 -0.15 -16.24 3.53
CA ALA A 65 -0.67 -14.90 3.30
C ALA A 65 -2.11 -14.73 3.79
N ILE A 66 -3.00 -15.71 3.52
CA ILE A 66 -4.38 -15.67 4.01
C ILE A 66 -4.42 -15.67 5.54
N GLU A 67 -3.67 -16.57 6.18
CA GLU A 67 -3.59 -16.64 7.65
C GLU A 67 -3.10 -15.32 8.25
N THR A 68 -2.13 -14.68 7.60
CA THR A 68 -1.61 -13.38 8.04
C THR A 68 -2.66 -12.28 7.88
N LEU A 69 -3.37 -12.25 6.75
CA LEU A 69 -4.44 -11.27 6.52
C LEU A 69 -5.64 -11.49 7.45
N GLU A 70 -5.93 -12.73 7.84
CA GLU A 70 -6.95 -13.06 8.84
C GLU A 70 -6.52 -12.60 10.25
N LYS A 71 -5.27 -12.86 10.64
CA LYS A 71 -4.70 -12.35 11.91
C LYS A 71 -4.74 -10.83 12.00
N LEU A 72 -4.50 -10.14 10.88
CA LEU A 72 -4.59 -8.69 10.78
C LEU A 72 -6.05 -8.18 10.68
N GLY A 73 -7.06 -9.05 10.72
CA GLY A 73 -8.47 -8.66 10.60
C GLY A 73 -8.85 -8.06 9.25
N ILE A 74 -8.00 -8.20 8.23
CA ILE A 74 -8.24 -7.71 6.87
C ILE A 74 -9.20 -8.66 6.15
N LEU A 75 -8.97 -9.96 6.31
CA LEU A 75 -9.85 -11.02 5.82
C LEU A 75 -10.59 -11.67 6.99
N ARG A 76 -11.73 -12.31 6.68
CA ARG A 76 -12.43 -13.18 7.62
C ARG A 76 -12.89 -14.43 6.88
N LYS A 77 -12.73 -15.58 7.54
CA LYS A 77 -13.31 -16.85 7.09
C LYS A 77 -14.84 -16.82 7.14
N THR A 78 -15.46 -17.44 6.15
CA THR A 78 -16.90 -17.58 5.95
C THR A 78 -17.20 -19.04 5.59
N GLU A 79 -18.47 -19.42 5.59
CA GLU A 79 -18.91 -20.76 5.19
C GLU A 79 -18.46 -21.13 3.77
N LEU A 80 -18.32 -20.13 2.90
CA LEU A 80 -17.97 -20.31 1.49
C LEU A 80 -16.48 -20.07 1.19
N GLY A 81 -15.64 -19.76 2.17
CA GLY A 81 -14.22 -19.42 1.94
C GLY A 81 -13.82 -18.15 2.69
N TYR A 82 -13.14 -17.21 2.04
CA TYR A 82 -12.70 -15.96 2.68
C TYR A 82 -13.35 -14.74 2.05
N ARG A 83 -13.57 -13.69 2.87
CA ARG A 83 -14.02 -12.39 2.40
C ARG A 83 -13.16 -11.27 3.00
N LYS A 84 -12.99 -10.18 2.25
CA LYS A 84 -12.35 -8.96 2.74
C LYS A 84 -13.32 -8.16 3.60
N VAL A 85 -12.88 -7.78 4.78
CA VAL A 85 -13.69 -7.03 5.77
C VAL A 85 -13.16 -5.62 5.94
N LEU A 86 -11.83 -5.45 5.95
CA LEU A 86 -11.19 -4.15 6.00
C LEU A 86 -10.93 -3.65 4.57
N LYS A 87 -11.73 -2.68 4.10
CA LYS A 87 -11.62 -2.11 2.76
C LYS A 87 -10.38 -1.24 2.57
N TYR A 88 -10.04 -0.45 3.59
CA TYR A 88 -8.94 0.50 3.56
C TYR A 88 -7.94 0.16 4.65
N ILE A 89 -6.68 0.06 4.25
CA ILE A 89 -5.56 -0.04 5.18
C ILE A 89 -4.86 1.30 5.11
N PHE A 90 -5.12 2.14 6.11
CA PHE A 90 -4.42 3.41 6.27
C PHE A 90 -3.15 3.17 7.10
N TYR A 91 -2.01 3.46 6.50
CA TYR A 91 -0.75 3.51 7.22
C TYR A 91 -0.51 4.93 7.72
N PRO A 92 -0.45 5.18 9.04
CA PRO A 92 0.09 6.43 9.54
C PRO A 92 1.59 6.45 9.24
N HIS A 93 2.10 7.55 8.66
CA HIS A 93 3.51 7.75 8.33
C HIS A 93 4.46 7.64 9.53
N GLN A 94 3.95 7.67 10.76
CA GLN A 94 4.74 7.69 11.99
C GLN A 94 5.31 6.30 12.31
N GLY A 95 6.64 6.19 12.31
CA GLY A 95 7.37 5.02 12.80
C GLY A 95 7.99 4.12 11.71
N HIS A 96 7.78 4.43 10.44
CA HIS A 96 8.34 3.63 9.36
C HIS A 96 9.85 3.77 9.22
N ASN A 97 10.51 2.65 8.94
CA ASN A 97 11.87 2.66 8.41
C ASN A 97 11.82 3.10 6.94
N SER A 98 12.17 4.36 6.68
CA SER A 98 12.17 4.98 5.36
C SER A 98 13.02 4.22 4.34
N ARG A 99 14.18 3.69 4.77
CA ARG A 99 15.08 2.91 3.92
C ARG A 99 14.43 1.60 3.47
N LYS A 100 13.85 0.83 4.39
CA LYS A 100 13.17 -0.44 4.06
C LYS A 100 11.96 -0.20 3.15
N SER A 101 11.20 0.87 3.41
CA SER A 101 10.05 1.25 2.59
C SER A 101 10.46 1.60 1.15
N LEU A 102 11.58 2.29 0.99
CA LEU A 102 12.14 2.61 -0.33
C LEU A 102 12.61 1.35 -1.08
N GLU A 103 13.31 0.43 -0.40
CA GLU A 103 13.75 -0.84 -0.97
C GLU A 103 12.56 -1.69 -1.46
N ASP A 104 11.53 -1.84 -0.61
CA ASP A 104 10.29 -2.54 -0.97
C ASP A 104 9.59 -1.86 -2.17
N HIS A 105 9.56 -0.53 -2.19
CA HIS A 105 8.96 0.23 -3.27
C HIS A 105 9.71 0.02 -4.60
N MET A 106 11.04 0.03 -4.60
CA MET A 106 11.84 -0.23 -5.80
C MET A 106 11.52 -1.60 -6.40
N ILE A 107 11.40 -2.64 -5.56
CA ILE A 107 11.08 -4.00 -6.00
C ILE A 107 9.69 -4.05 -6.65
N ILE A 108 8.68 -3.41 -6.05
CA ILE A 108 7.32 -3.33 -6.62
C ILE A 108 7.35 -2.60 -7.96
N SER A 109 8.02 -1.45 -8.05
CA SER A 109 8.16 -0.67 -9.29
C SER A 109 8.80 -1.50 -10.40
N LEU A 110 9.88 -2.22 -10.11
CA LEU A 110 10.55 -3.12 -11.07
C LEU A 110 9.62 -4.24 -11.55
N GLN A 111 8.83 -4.83 -10.67
CA GLN A 111 7.87 -5.88 -11.03
C GLN A 111 6.73 -5.35 -11.90
N ILE A 112 6.21 -4.15 -11.60
CA ILE A 112 5.20 -3.47 -12.43
C ILE A 112 5.79 -3.19 -13.82
N LEU A 113 6.99 -2.60 -13.88
CA LEU A 113 7.71 -2.32 -15.13
C LEU A 113 7.91 -3.57 -15.99
N ASN A 114 8.30 -4.69 -15.37
CA ASN A 114 8.49 -5.97 -16.06
C ASN A 114 7.19 -6.55 -16.62
N ARG A 115 6.04 -6.26 -15.99
CA ARG A 115 4.72 -6.69 -16.47
C ARG A 115 4.16 -5.75 -17.53
N MET A 116 4.43 -4.44 -17.45
CA MET A 116 4.05 -3.46 -18.49
C MET A 116 4.68 -3.76 -19.85
N LYS A 117 5.86 -4.41 -19.89
CA LYS A 117 6.53 -4.78 -21.14
C LYS A 117 5.81 -5.85 -21.97
N LYS A 118 4.80 -6.56 -21.45
CA LYS A 118 4.22 -7.75 -22.13
C LYS A 118 3.02 -7.49 -23.03
N ASN A 119 2.34 -6.35 -22.95
CA ASN A 119 1.16 -6.04 -23.77
C ASN A 119 1.30 -4.68 -24.46
N SER A 120 1.70 -4.66 -25.74
CA SER A 120 1.78 -3.45 -26.57
C SER A 120 0.43 -2.89 -27.02
N LYS A 121 -0.68 -3.55 -26.65
CA LYS A 121 -2.06 -3.14 -27.00
C LYS A 121 -2.77 -2.33 -25.92
N GLU A 122 -2.27 -2.31 -24.68
CA GLU A 122 -2.83 -1.54 -23.58
C GLU A 122 -2.04 -0.24 -23.39
N LYS A 123 -2.74 0.85 -23.05
CA LYS A 123 -2.15 2.18 -22.82
C LYS A 123 -1.36 2.22 -21.50
N ASN A 124 -0.32 1.41 -21.40
CA ASN A 124 0.65 1.47 -20.31
C ASN A 124 1.52 2.72 -20.51
N PHE A 125 1.61 3.57 -19.49
CA PHE A 125 2.51 4.72 -19.51
C PHE A 125 3.40 4.70 -18.27
N TYR A 126 4.69 4.98 -18.47
CA TYR A 126 5.67 5.21 -17.42
C TYR A 126 6.17 6.63 -17.52
N ARG A 127 6.14 7.36 -16.40
CA ARG A 127 6.72 8.70 -16.30
C ARG A 127 7.63 8.77 -15.09
N SER A 128 8.80 9.36 -15.32
CA SER A 128 9.78 9.72 -14.30
C SER A 128 10.00 11.23 -14.41
N SER A 129 10.18 11.89 -13.28
CA SER A 129 10.48 13.32 -13.22
C SER A 129 11.45 13.55 -12.07
N PHE A 130 12.46 14.38 -12.32
CA PHE A 130 13.46 14.78 -11.34
C PHE A 130 13.33 16.27 -11.10
N VAL A 131 13.26 16.67 -9.83
CA VAL A 131 13.14 18.06 -9.41
C VAL A 131 14.09 18.27 -8.23
N ALA A 132 15.01 19.21 -8.36
CA ALA A 132 15.80 19.71 -7.25
C ALA A 132 15.08 20.95 -6.68
N THR A 133 14.70 20.91 -5.41
CA THR A 133 13.93 21.99 -4.76
C THR A 133 14.23 22.04 -3.26
N ASN A 134 13.63 22.99 -2.54
CA ASN A 134 13.76 23.11 -1.08
C ASN A 134 12.68 22.32 -0.32
N GLU A 135 12.95 22.05 0.95
CA GLU A 135 12.09 21.23 1.82
C GLU A 135 10.65 21.76 1.95
N ASN A 136 10.47 23.08 2.09
CA ASN A 136 9.14 23.68 2.25
C ASN A 136 8.25 23.39 1.02
N LEU A 137 8.80 23.53 -0.18
CA LEU A 137 8.09 23.21 -1.42
C LEU A 137 7.82 21.70 -1.56
N VAL A 138 8.72 20.84 -1.07
CA VAL A 138 8.47 19.38 -1.02
C VAL A 138 7.30 19.06 -0.10
N GLN A 139 7.24 19.65 1.08
CA GLN A 139 6.17 19.42 2.05
C GLN A 139 4.81 19.87 1.49
N GLU A 140 4.75 21.08 0.91
CA GLU A 140 3.53 21.59 0.26
C GLU A 140 3.08 20.68 -0.90
N LEU A 141 4.00 20.28 -1.77
CA LEU A 141 3.70 19.38 -2.88
C LEU A 141 3.20 18.02 -2.39
N THR A 142 3.83 17.45 -1.35
CA THR A 142 3.46 16.13 -0.82
C THR A 142 2.03 16.16 -0.28
N GLN A 143 1.67 17.21 0.48
CA GLN A 143 0.31 17.39 0.97
C GLN A 143 -0.71 17.50 -0.18
N ASN A 144 -0.39 18.30 -1.20
CA ASN A 144 -1.25 18.44 -2.38
C ASN A 144 -1.45 17.11 -3.12
N ILE A 145 -0.40 16.30 -3.21
CA ILE A 145 -0.47 14.96 -3.81
C ILE A 145 -1.34 14.04 -2.97
N ASP A 146 -1.19 14.03 -1.64
CA ASP A 146 -2.01 13.21 -0.74
C ASP A 146 -3.50 13.54 -0.87
N ASP A 147 -3.85 14.83 -0.92
CA ASP A 147 -5.22 15.28 -1.12
C ASP A 147 -5.76 14.84 -2.50
N LEU A 148 -4.94 14.96 -3.55
CA LEU A 148 -5.30 14.50 -4.89
C LEU A 148 -5.52 12.98 -4.93
N LEU A 149 -4.64 12.20 -4.32
CA LEU A 149 -4.74 10.74 -4.25
C LEU A 149 -5.97 10.31 -3.46
N ARG A 150 -6.26 10.96 -2.33
CA ARG A 150 -7.47 10.69 -1.54
C ARG A 150 -8.73 10.91 -2.38
N ASN A 151 -8.80 12.03 -3.08
CA ASN A 151 -9.94 12.34 -3.94
C ASN A 151 -10.08 11.35 -5.10
N PHE A 152 -8.96 10.98 -5.74
CA PHE A 152 -8.91 9.98 -6.79
C PHE A 152 -9.38 8.60 -6.29
N LEU A 153 -8.94 8.17 -5.10
CA LEU A 153 -9.35 6.90 -4.49
C LEU A 153 -10.87 6.85 -4.24
N MET A 154 -11.45 7.94 -3.72
CA MET A 154 -12.90 8.03 -3.50
C MET A 154 -13.69 7.96 -4.81
N ALA A 155 -13.20 8.62 -5.87
CA ALA A 155 -13.83 8.54 -7.19
C ALA A 155 -13.68 7.13 -7.80
N SER A 156 -12.50 6.52 -7.67
CA SER A 156 -12.19 5.19 -8.20
C SER A 156 -13.04 4.07 -7.59
N GLU A 157 -13.50 4.21 -6.35
CA GLU A 157 -14.39 3.20 -5.73
C GLU A 157 -15.68 2.99 -6.53
N LYS A 158 -16.21 4.06 -7.13
CA LYS A 158 -17.48 4.05 -7.87
C LYS A 158 -17.32 3.72 -9.35
N ALA A 159 -16.08 3.61 -9.84
CA ALA A 159 -15.77 3.41 -11.25
C ALA A 159 -15.54 1.92 -11.59
N GLU A 160 -15.72 1.59 -12.87
CA GLU A 160 -15.29 0.29 -13.39
C GLU A 160 -13.75 0.21 -13.36
N LYS A 161 -13.21 -0.87 -12.80
CA LYS A 161 -11.77 -1.04 -12.55
C LYS A 161 -11.13 -1.86 -13.66
N ASN A 162 -10.42 -1.20 -14.57
CA ASN A 162 -9.68 -1.85 -15.66
C ASN A 162 -8.21 -1.42 -15.77
N SER A 163 -7.75 -0.56 -14.86
CA SER A 163 -6.40 0.03 -14.88
C SER A 163 -5.84 0.09 -13.45
N ILE A 164 -4.51 0.03 -13.33
CA ILE A 164 -3.79 0.18 -12.05
C ILE A 164 -2.88 1.39 -12.16
N LEU A 165 -3.01 2.33 -11.23
CA LEU A 165 -2.07 3.44 -11.05
C LEU A 165 -1.17 3.12 -9.85
N ALA A 166 0.14 3.20 -10.06
CA ALA A 166 1.14 3.15 -9.01
C ALA A 166 1.96 4.44 -9.08
N LEU A 167 2.09 5.13 -7.95
CA LEU A 167 2.86 6.37 -7.82
C LEU A 167 3.97 6.17 -6.80
N SER A 168 5.19 6.52 -7.19
CA SER A 168 6.38 6.55 -6.33
C SER A 168 6.82 7.98 -6.18
N ILE A 169 6.96 8.45 -4.94
CA ILE A 169 7.57 9.74 -4.65
C ILE A 169 8.68 9.48 -3.64
N SER A 170 9.85 9.99 -3.94
CA SER A 170 11.03 9.79 -3.11
C SER A 170 11.78 11.12 -3.03
N GLY A 171 12.04 11.55 -1.80
CA GLY A 171 12.87 12.71 -1.51
C GLY A 171 14.17 12.24 -0.87
N VAL A 172 15.27 12.88 -1.23
CA VAL A 172 16.56 12.73 -0.56
C VAL A 172 17.06 14.12 -0.19
N GLU A 173 17.56 14.28 1.03
CA GLU A 173 18.28 15.49 1.39
C GLU A 173 19.58 15.55 0.57
N ALA A 174 19.75 16.62 -0.19
CA ALA A 174 21.00 16.88 -0.88
C ALA A 174 21.97 17.54 0.11
N TYR A 175 22.83 16.75 0.74
CA TYR A 175 23.98 17.30 1.46
C TYR A 175 25.00 17.78 0.42
N LEU A 176 24.98 19.07 0.10
CA LEU A 176 26.09 19.71 -0.59
C LEU A 176 27.16 20.01 0.47
N GLU A 177 28.20 19.19 0.55
CA GLU A 177 29.36 19.48 1.43
C GLU A 177 30.01 20.84 1.11
N ASN A 178 29.71 21.43 -0.06
CA ASN A 178 29.99 22.81 -0.42
C ASN A 178 28.86 23.34 -1.34
N PRO A 179 27.87 24.10 -0.85
CA PRO A 179 26.88 24.70 -1.73
C PRO A 179 27.59 25.68 -2.69
N PRO A 180 27.26 25.69 -3.99
CA PRO A 180 27.78 26.71 -4.90
C PRO A 180 27.37 28.08 -4.36
N SER A 181 28.37 28.95 -4.17
CA SER A 181 28.16 30.33 -3.72
C SER A 181 27.08 31.00 -4.57
N GLU A 182 26.11 31.63 -3.90
CA GLU A 182 24.91 32.27 -4.45
C GLU A 182 25.05 32.66 -5.92
N VAL A 183 24.27 32.02 -6.79
CA VAL A 183 24.05 32.53 -8.14
C VAL A 183 23.30 33.85 -7.97
N LYS A 184 24.02 34.97 -8.14
CA LYS A 184 23.40 36.28 -8.23
C LYS A 184 22.41 36.23 -9.40
N ASN A 185 21.12 36.32 -9.08
CA ASN A 185 20.09 36.54 -10.08
C ASN A 185 20.33 37.90 -10.73
N GLU A 186 21.07 37.92 -11.84
CA GLU A 186 21.02 39.04 -12.77
C GLU A 186 19.66 38.93 -13.48
N ALA A 187 18.74 39.83 -13.10
CA ALA A 187 17.43 39.94 -13.73
C ALA A 187 17.61 40.22 -15.23
N ILE A 188 16.97 39.38 -16.07
CA ILE A 188 16.74 39.64 -17.50
C ILE A 188 15.37 40.30 -17.64
#